data_AF-A0A914BDB1-F1
#
_entry.id   AF-A0A914BDB1-F1
#
_cell.length_a   1.000
_cell.length_b   1.000
_cell.length_c   1.000
_cell.angle_alpha   90.00
_cell.angle_beta   90.00
_cell.angle_gamma   90.00
#
_symmetry.space_group_name_H-M   'P 1'
#
loop_
_entity.id
_entity.type
_entity.pdbx_description
1 polymer ?
#
loop_
_entity_poly.entity_id
_entity_poly.type
_entity_poly.pdbx_seq_one_letter_code
_entity_poly.pdbx_strand_id
1 'polypeptide(L)'
;MLDEPFLKVTPKDKAKLMVDTSSLTVVEALNLSSVSSLGSPDNRRDQETQCDCPNLAPLDEVGPRQQFRRTNSLLHDLREEAEENGISATELMGYLLHKENYISNRKTADVGLKLFNKSLVDKEMSVDKGLYILSSYNIGRTGYTNLRRDLNEHVTLPAHYKLMEKKNSITPELKPYSIDDNEGITASLKESCSIHVKRLIEAHPEIQPGQYRVLCKDGLDGSGRHSIYHQKGPAQTYSMILYMWILLEVIKEAGSSGESSSGEGSSQASGLTVWKESAANSPEAAVPLFLVKGKEDRELLKSIIPPIEAEKTALSTTGIEINISGASYHFRFEFNLTMVDGKMVKLLTGRGGAYCILCPASRDECHNLDRIDEGFPIGEVSNEDLRKLYQDLQDEGEIKPKPGDYAE
;
A
#
# COMPACT_ATOMS: atom_id res chain seq x y z
N MET A 1 -14.12 9.82 -31.74
CA MET A 1 -14.72 10.97 -31.01
C MET A 1 -15.59 10.38 -29.92
N LEU A 2 -15.16 10.23 -28.67
CA LEU A 2 -14.25 11.03 -27.86
C LEU A 2 -13.11 10.16 -27.31
N ASP A 3 -11.88 10.59 -27.55
CA ASP A 3 -10.70 10.14 -26.82
C ASP A 3 -10.68 10.84 -25.46
N GLU A 4 -10.85 10.12 -24.37
CA GLU A 4 -10.44 10.61 -23.05
C GLU A 4 -9.11 9.94 -22.66
N PRO A 5 -8.12 10.69 -22.15
CA PRO A 5 -6.79 10.16 -21.92
C PRO A 5 -6.78 9.32 -20.64
N PHE A 6 -6.31 8.07 -20.78
CA PHE A 6 -5.91 7.24 -19.64
C PHE A 6 -5.03 8.03 -18.67
N LEU A 7 -5.34 7.96 -17.38
CA LEU A 7 -4.51 8.49 -16.30
C LEU A 7 -3.19 7.69 -16.24
N LYS A 8 -2.22 8.08 -17.05
CA LYS A 8 -0.83 7.64 -16.94
C LYS A 8 -0.16 8.47 -15.85
N VAL A 9 0.01 7.90 -14.67
CA VAL A 9 0.90 8.48 -13.65
C VAL A 9 2.34 8.19 -14.08
N THR A 10 3.10 9.24 -14.38
CA THR A 10 4.50 9.11 -14.78
C THR A 10 5.43 9.28 -13.57
N PRO A 11 6.68 8.77 -13.62
CA PRO A 11 7.67 9.03 -12.58
C PRO A 11 7.97 10.52 -12.33
N LYS A 12 7.66 11.40 -13.31
CA LYS A 12 7.77 12.85 -13.16
C LYS A 12 6.71 13.46 -12.24
N ASP A 13 5.61 12.77 -11.99
CA ASP A 13 4.56 13.24 -11.07
C ASP A 13 4.94 13.02 -9.59
N LYS A 14 5.89 12.12 -9.31
CA LYS A 14 6.50 11.96 -7.96
C LYS A 14 7.42 13.11 -7.56
N ALA A 15 7.86 13.95 -8.51
CA ALA A 15 8.76 15.10 -8.24
C ALA A 15 8.02 16.40 -7.86
N LYS A 16 6.70 16.47 -8.02
CA LYS A 16 5.88 17.65 -7.62
C LYS A 16 5.46 17.66 -6.14
N LEU A 17 5.92 16.69 -5.36
CA LEU A 17 5.70 16.59 -3.90
C LEU A 17 6.91 17.04 -3.07
N MET A 18 7.95 17.58 -3.71
CA MET A 18 8.93 18.40 -3.03
C MET A 18 8.44 19.85 -3.07
N VAL A 19 8.39 20.47 -1.89
CA VAL A 19 8.03 21.87 -1.65
C VAL A 19 8.47 22.74 -2.82
N ASP A 20 7.50 23.35 -3.50
CA ASP A 20 7.75 24.41 -4.46
C ASP A 20 8.29 25.63 -3.70
N THR A 21 9.61 25.78 -3.69
CA THR A 21 10.30 26.93 -3.11
C THR A 21 10.39 28.12 -4.08
N SER A 22 9.76 28.05 -5.26
CA SER A 22 9.87 29.10 -6.28
C SER A 22 8.96 30.32 -6.06
N SER A 23 8.20 30.37 -4.97
CA SER A 23 7.42 31.57 -4.59
C SER A 23 8.13 32.51 -3.59
N LEU A 24 9.39 32.22 -3.23
CA LEU A 24 10.25 33.14 -2.46
C LEU A 24 10.99 34.10 -3.39
N THR A 25 10.25 35.03 -3.99
CA THR A 25 10.65 36.32 -4.59
C THR A 25 9.39 36.80 -5.29
N VAL A 26 8.60 37.71 -4.71
CA VAL A 26 8.80 39.15 -4.80
C VAL A 26 8.30 39.80 -3.51
N VAL A 27 9.25 40.11 -2.62
CA VAL A 27 9.10 41.28 -1.75
C VAL A 27 9.54 42.47 -2.60
N GLU A 28 8.79 43.57 -2.52
CA GLU A 28 8.97 44.87 -3.20
C GLU A 28 8.20 45.07 -4.51
N ALA A 29 6.93 45.47 -4.37
CA ALA A 29 6.41 46.60 -5.15
C ALA A 29 5.79 47.60 -4.17
N LEU A 30 6.53 48.69 -3.99
CA LEU A 30 6.28 49.84 -3.13
C LEU A 30 4.96 50.55 -3.45
N ASN A 31 4.22 50.89 -2.38
CA ASN A 31 3.84 52.24 -1.96
C ASN A 31 3.26 53.25 -2.99
N LEU A 32 2.18 53.90 -2.50
CA LEU A 32 1.71 55.29 -2.73
C LEU A 32 0.58 55.53 -3.74
N SER A 33 -0.60 55.79 -3.19
CA SER A 33 -1.35 57.06 -3.34
C SER A 33 -2.65 56.94 -2.51
N SER A 34 -3.17 57.90 -1.74
CA SER A 34 -2.75 59.24 -1.37
C SER A 34 -3.76 59.73 -0.30
N VAL A 35 -3.24 60.25 0.81
CA VAL A 35 -3.62 61.48 1.54
C VAL A 35 -5.01 62.10 1.27
N SER A 36 -5.85 62.15 2.32
CA SER A 36 -6.65 63.30 2.85
C SER A 36 -7.80 62.72 3.71
N SER A 37 -8.23 63.20 4.87
CA SER A 37 -8.06 64.48 5.57
C SER A 37 -8.56 64.37 7.03
N LEU A 38 -7.87 65.07 7.94
CA LEU A 38 -8.38 65.90 9.05
C LEU A 38 -9.35 65.33 10.10
N GLY A 39 -8.89 65.36 11.36
CA GLY A 39 -9.73 65.38 12.58
C GLY A 39 -8.87 65.39 13.86
N SER A 40 -8.77 66.56 14.50
CA SER A 40 -8.00 66.87 15.72
C SER A 40 -8.36 66.02 16.96
N PRO A 41 -7.49 66.00 17.99
CA PRO A 41 -7.65 65.16 19.18
C PRO A 41 -8.65 65.77 20.15
N ASP A 42 -9.77 65.07 20.38
CA ASP A 42 -10.73 65.49 21.40
C ASP A 42 -10.35 64.89 22.76
N ASN A 43 -9.90 65.78 23.64
CA ASN A 43 -9.69 65.55 25.06
C ASN A 43 -11.05 65.22 25.71
N ARG A 44 -11.33 63.94 25.94
CA ARG A 44 -12.29 63.54 26.98
C ARG A 44 -11.59 62.74 28.05
N ARG A 45 -11.35 63.44 29.16
CA ARG A 45 -11.33 62.84 30.49
C ARG A 45 -12.69 62.21 30.71
N ASP A 46 -12.80 60.91 30.47
CA ASP A 46 -13.90 60.14 31.00
C ASP A 46 -13.46 59.49 32.30
N GLN A 47 -14.28 59.79 33.31
CA GLN A 47 -14.12 59.46 34.70
C GLN A 47 -14.00 57.94 34.87
N GLU A 48 -13.04 57.49 35.66
CA GLU A 48 -13.04 56.14 36.21
C GLU A 48 -14.29 55.96 37.06
N THR A 49 -15.38 55.50 36.46
CA THR A 49 -16.41 54.75 37.19
C THR A 49 -15.78 53.44 37.59
N GLN A 50 -15.24 53.42 38.81
CA GLN A 50 -14.81 52.22 39.52
C GLN A 50 -16.03 51.31 39.69
N CYS A 51 -16.21 50.39 38.75
CA CYS A 51 -17.23 49.37 38.84
C CYS A 51 -16.71 48.30 39.80
N ASP A 52 -17.37 48.13 40.94
CA ASP A 52 -17.10 47.07 41.91
C ASP A 52 -17.27 45.70 41.24
N CYS A 53 -16.18 45.17 40.67
CA CYS A 53 -16.08 43.78 40.26
C CYS A 53 -15.45 43.00 41.42
N PRO A 54 -16.03 41.87 41.85
CA PRO A 54 -15.38 41.00 42.81
C PRO A 54 -14.00 40.62 42.26
N ASN A 55 -12.99 40.61 43.15
CA ASN A 55 -11.59 40.36 42.84
C ASN A 55 -11.42 38.92 42.32
N LEU A 56 -11.77 38.69 41.06
CA LEU A 56 -11.73 37.39 40.43
C LEU A 56 -10.30 37.11 40.01
N ALA A 57 -9.77 35.95 40.41
CA ALA A 57 -8.47 35.49 39.97
C ALA A 57 -8.37 35.51 38.42
N PRO A 58 -7.18 35.79 37.86
CA PRO A 58 -6.89 35.66 36.43
C PRO A 58 -7.41 34.34 35.85
N LEU A 59 -7.83 34.36 34.57
CA LEU A 59 -8.51 33.22 33.95
C LEU A 59 -7.60 31.97 33.86
N ASP A 60 -6.30 32.19 33.71
CA ASP A 60 -5.23 31.20 33.69
C ASP A 60 -4.92 30.58 35.05
N GLU A 61 -5.37 31.19 36.15
CA GLU A 61 -5.14 30.72 37.52
C GLU A 61 -6.31 29.89 38.09
N VAL A 62 -7.42 29.77 37.36
CA VAL A 62 -8.61 29.03 37.80
C VAL A 62 -8.79 27.70 37.06
N GLY A 63 -9.44 26.72 37.70
CA GLY A 63 -9.63 25.38 37.11
C GLY A 63 -10.53 25.36 35.86
N PRO A 64 -10.43 24.30 35.01
CA PRO A 64 -11.10 24.26 33.69
C PRO A 64 -12.62 24.48 33.71
N ARG A 65 -13.32 23.99 34.75
CA ARG A 65 -14.77 24.21 34.91
C ARG A 65 -15.12 25.68 35.16
N GLN A 66 -14.27 26.40 35.89
CA GLN A 66 -14.48 27.81 36.18
C GLN A 66 -14.11 28.68 34.97
N GLN A 67 -13.05 28.32 34.24
CA GLN A 67 -12.73 28.93 32.94
C GLN A 67 -13.93 28.82 31.99
N PHE A 68 -14.45 27.61 31.80
CA PHE A 68 -15.62 27.37 30.94
C PHE A 68 -16.82 28.23 31.34
N ARG A 69 -17.20 28.27 32.63
CA ARG A 69 -18.34 29.10 33.09
C ARG A 69 -18.14 30.59 32.82
N ARG A 70 -16.91 31.09 32.89
CA ARG A 70 -16.58 32.51 32.68
C ARG A 70 -16.49 32.87 31.20
N THR A 71 -16.18 31.93 30.32
CA THR A 71 -16.04 32.18 28.87
C THR A 71 -17.24 31.74 28.04
N ASN A 72 -18.19 31.00 28.62
CA ASN A 72 -19.29 30.42 27.86
C ASN A 72 -20.24 31.47 27.25
N SER A 73 -20.50 32.59 27.94
CA SER A 73 -21.29 33.69 27.36
C SER A 73 -20.57 34.34 26.19
N LEU A 74 -19.28 34.62 26.34
CA LEU A 74 -18.44 35.17 25.29
C LEU A 74 -18.41 34.28 24.04
N LEU A 75 -18.38 32.95 24.22
CA LEU A 75 -18.45 32.00 23.10
C LEU A 75 -19.81 31.99 22.39
N HIS A 76 -20.90 32.31 23.09
CA HIS A 76 -22.21 32.50 22.49
C HIS A 76 -22.24 33.78 21.65
N ASP A 77 -21.81 34.90 22.25
CA ASP A 77 -21.76 36.21 21.58
C ASP A 77 -20.86 36.17 20.33
N LEU A 78 -19.72 35.47 20.40
CA LEU A 78 -18.83 35.25 19.25
C LEU A 78 -19.48 34.44 18.12
N ARG A 79 -20.38 33.52 18.43
CA ARG A 79 -21.07 32.73 17.40
C ARG A 79 -22.16 33.55 16.72
N GLU A 80 -22.93 34.29 17.51
CA GLU A 80 -23.96 35.20 17.01
C GLU A 80 -23.36 36.27 16.09
N GLU A 81 -22.31 36.95 16.53
CA GLU A 81 -21.59 37.94 15.71
C GLU A 81 -20.98 37.32 14.44
N ALA A 82 -20.46 36.08 14.53
CA ALA A 82 -19.91 35.40 13.36
C ALA A 82 -21.02 35.07 12.33
N GLU A 83 -22.18 34.61 12.80
CA GLU A 83 -23.35 34.35 11.95
C GLU A 83 -23.86 35.62 11.26
N GLU A 84 -23.95 36.75 11.98
CA GLU A 84 -24.36 38.04 11.42
C GLU A 84 -23.40 38.52 10.31
N ASN A 85 -22.10 38.26 10.46
CA ASN A 85 -21.08 38.65 9.49
C ASN A 85 -20.82 37.56 8.42
N GLY A 86 -21.56 36.46 8.42
CA GLY A 86 -21.45 35.38 7.42
C GLY A 86 -20.11 34.63 7.45
N ILE A 87 -19.43 34.61 8.59
CA ILE A 87 -18.16 33.90 8.81
C ILE A 87 -18.32 32.88 9.93
N SER A 88 -17.41 31.91 10.03
CA SER A 88 -17.39 30.97 11.16
C SER A 88 -16.82 31.62 12.42
N ALA A 89 -17.24 31.14 13.60
CA ALA A 89 -16.69 31.60 14.87
C ALA A 89 -15.16 31.41 14.96
N THR A 90 -14.60 30.41 14.26
CA THR A 90 -13.15 30.19 14.15
C THR A 90 -12.46 31.25 13.30
N GLU A 91 -13.09 31.69 12.21
CA GLU A 91 -12.59 32.79 11.37
C GLU A 91 -12.62 34.10 12.17
N LEU A 92 -13.75 34.44 12.80
CA LEU A 92 -13.86 35.64 13.63
C LEU A 92 -12.81 35.67 14.74
N MET A 93 -12.57 34.54 15.40
CA MET A 93 -11.55 34.43 16.44
C MET A 93 -10.13 34.56 15.88
N GLY A 94 -9.85 34.03 14.70
CA GLY A 94 -8.59 34.24 13.99
C GLY A 94 -8.35 35.71 13.64
N TYR A 95 -9.39 36.40 13.15
CA TYR A 95 -9.34 37.82 12.83
C TYR A 95 -9.07 38.69 14.07
N LEU A 96 -9.80 38.44 15.17
CA LEU A 96 -9.60 39.16 16.44
C LEU A 96 -8.19 38.92 16.99
N LEU A 97 -7.71 37.67 16.97
CA LEU A 97 -6.36 37.33 17.40
C LEU A 97 -5.30 38.06 16.56
N HIS A 98 -5.52 38.18 15.24
CA HIS A 98 -4.65 38.94 14.35
C HIS A 98 -4.64 40.43 14.70
N LYS A 99 -5.81 41.05 14.81
CA LYS A 99 -5.98 42.50 15.02
C LYS A 99 -5.38 42.96 16.35
N GLU A 100 -5.67 42.26 17.44
CA GLU A 100 -5.18 42.60 18.78
C GLU A 100 -3.65 42.46 18.90
N ASN A 101 -3.07 41.47 18.21
CA ASN A 101 -1.65 41.17 18.33
C ASN A 101 -0.79 41.77 17.22
N TYR A 102 -1.37 42.47 16.24
CA TYR A 102 -0.63 42.95 15.05
C TYR A 102 0.58 43.82 15.42
N ILE A 103 0.40 44.71 16.39
CA ILE A 103 1.44 45.64 16.86
C ILE A 103 2.25 45.05 18.01
N SER A 104 1.59 44.36 18.95
CA SER A 104 2.18 43.88 20.20
C SER A 104 2.94 42.55 20.06
N ASN A 105 2.44 41.62 19.25
CA ASN A 105 3.02 40.29 19.05
C ASN A 105 2.75 39.74 17.64
N ARG A 106 3.66 40.07 16.71
CA ARG A 106 3.55 39.71 15.29
C ARG A 106 3.47 38.19 15.03
N LYS A 107 4.03 37.35 15.91
CA LYS A 107 3.94 35.87 15.79
C LYS A 107 2.52 35.38 16.07
N THR A 108 1.90 35.87 17.15
CA THR A 108 0.50 35.54 17.46
C THR A 108 -0.45 36.10 16.42
N ALA A 109 -0.14 37.28 15.87
CA ALA A 109 -0.92 37.85 14.78
C ALA A 109 -0.89 36.98 13.51
N ASP A 110 0.27 36.41 13.17
CA ASP A 110 0.42 35.49 12.02
C ASP A 110 -0.38 34.19 12.21
N VAL A 111 -0.45 33.67 13.44
CA VAL A 111 -1.33 32.53 13.78
C VAL A 111 -2.81 32.90 13.58
N GLY A 112 -3.22 34.09 14.04
CA GLY A 112 -4.58 34.59 13.84
C GLY A 112 -4.94 34.71 12.36
N LEU A 113 -4.01 35.22 11.54
CA LEU A 113 -4.20 35.32 10.09
C LEU A 113 -4.32 33.95 9.43
N LYS A 114 -3.54 32.96 9.88
CA LYS A 114 -3.64 31.58 9.39
C LYS A 114 -4.94 30.90 9.79
N LEU A 115 -5.45 31.16 11.01
CA LEU A 115 -6.77 30.69 11.44
C LEU A 115 -7.88 31.33 10.59
N PHE A 116 -7.81 32.65 10.38
CA PHE A 116 -8.77 33.39 9.56
C PHE A 116 -8.80 32.89 8.11
N ASN A 117 -7.64 32.66 7.50
CA ASN A 117 -7.55 32.18 6.12
C ASN A 117 -7.77 30.66 5.98
N LYS A 118 -8.15 29.95 7.05
CA LYS A 118 -8.22 28.47 7.10
C LYS A 118 -6.92 27.80 6.63
N SER A 119 -5.80 28.51 6.72
CA SER A 119 -4.48 28.08 6.27
C SER A 119 -3.61 27.59 7.42
N LEU A 120 -4.19 27.39 8.61
CA LEU A 120 -3.51 26.72 9.70
C LEU A 120 -3.31 25.26 9.29
N VAL A 121 -2.14 24.98 8.71
CA VAL A 121 -1.77 23.63 8.28
C VAL A 121 -1.80 22.73 9.51
N ASP A 122 -2.61 21.69 9.44
CA ASP A 122 -2.60 20.63 10.44
C ASP A 122 -1.16 20.09 10.49
N LYS A 123 -0.47 20.35 11.61
CA LYS A 123 0.90 19.89 11.78
C LYS A 123 0.94 18.37 11.91
N GLU A 124 -0.20 17.72 12.17
CA GLU A 124 -0.23 16.27 12.35
C GLU A 124 -0.17 15.52 11.03
N MET A 125 0.85 14.67 10.89
CA MET A 125 0.94 13.74 9.78
C MET A 125 0.12 12.49 10.08
N SER A 126 -0.57 11.97 9.06
CA SER A 126 -1.32 10.71 9.20
C SER A 126 -0.41 9.52 9.48
N VAL A 127 -0.98 8.49 10.13
CA VAL A 127 -0.27 7.23 10.43
C VAL A 127 0.23 6.55 9.16
N ASP A 128 -0.55 6.55 8.08
CA ASP A 128 -0.16 5.95 6.80
C ASP A 128 1.06 6.64 6.17
N LYS A 129 1.10 7.98 6.19
CA LYS A 129 2.25 8.75 5.70
C LYS A 129 3.49 8.50 6.56
N GLY A 130 3.34 8.45 7.88
CA GLY A 130 4.43 8.11 8.79
C GLY A 130 4.98 6.70 8.55
N LEU A 131 4.10 5.71 8.35
CA LEU A 131 4.49 4.33 8.04
C LEU A 131 5.18 4.23 6.67
N TYR A 132 4.69 4.95 5.67
CA TYR A 132 5.32 5.05 4.35
C TYR A 132 6.75 5.59 4.45
N ILE A 133 6.99 6.66 5.22
CA ILE A 133 8.33 7.20 5.44
C ILE A 133 9.22 6.15 6.11
N LEU A 134 8.74 5.50 7.16
CA LEU A 134 9.49 4.48 7.89
C LEU A 134 9.93 3.34 6.95
N SER A 135 9.01 2.85 6.12
CA SER A 135 9.25 1.71 5.22
C SER A 135 10.10 2.08 4.01
N SER A 136 9.82 3.21 3.35
CA SER A 136 10.47 3.59 2.08
C SER A 136 11.92 4.02 2.26
N TYR A 137 12.24 4.63 3.41
CA TYR A 137 13.59 5.07 3.74
C TYR A 137 14.34 4.09 4.64
N ASN A 138 13.75 2.92 4.94
CA ASN A 138 14.32 1.88 5.79
C ASN A 138 14.85 2.42 7.13
N ILE A 139 14.06 3.28 7.78
CA ILE A 139 14.48 3.98 9.00
C ILE A 139 14.21 3.08 10.22
N GLY A 140 15.25 2.81 11.01
CA GLY A 140 15.09 2.10 12.28
C GLY A 140 14.37 2.93 13.37
N ARG A 141 13.91 2.28 14.44
CA ARG A 141 13.17 2.92 15.56
C ARG A 141 13.84 4.18 16.11
N THR A 142 15.15 4.10 16.37
CA THR A 142 15.93 5.23 16.90
C THR A 142 16.01 6.37 15.89
N GLY A 143 16.27 6.05 14.62
CA GLY A 143 16.30 7.04 13.54
C GLY A 143 14.97 7.77 13.38
N TYR A 144 13.85 7.03 13.43
CA TYR A 144 12.52 7.62 13.31
C TYR A 144 12.18 8.50 14.52
N THR A 145 12.63 8.10 15.71
CA THR A 145 12.42 8.88 16.94
C THR A 145 13.20 10.19 16.92
N ASN A 146 14.44 10.17 16.42
CA ASN A 146 15.25 11.37 16.21
C ASN A 146 14.59 12.28 15.15
N LEU A 147 14.18 11.72 14.01
CA LEU A 147 13.47 12.45 12.96
C LEU A 147 12.22 13.17 13.50
N ARG A 148 11.42 12.46 14.31
CA ARG A 148 10.24 13.03 14.97
C ARG A 148 10.58 14.19 15.90
N ARG A 149 11.68 14.11 16.64
CA ARG A 149 12.13 15.19 17.53
C ARG A 149 12.58 16.40 16.73
N ASP A 150 13.40 16.17 15.70
CA ASP A 150 14.04 17.23 14.93
C ASP A 150 13.02 17.98 14.06
N LEU A 151 11.94 17.31 13.62
CA LEU A 151 10.87 17.92 12.83
C LEU A 151 9.69 18.45 13.65
N ASN A 152 9.67 18.27 14.97
CA ASN A 152 8.50 18.56 15.81
C ASN A 152 8.00 20.02 15.74
N GLU A 153 8.90 20.97 15.46
CA GLU A 153 8.51 22.39 15.29
C GLU A 153 7.71 22.64 13.99
N HIS A 154 7.97 21.83 12.96
CA HIS A 154 7.43 21.95 11.61
C HIS A 154 6.27 20.99 11.33
N VAL A 155 6.42 19.72 11.72
CA VAL A 155 5.44 18.66 11.50
C VAL A 155 5.48 17.65 12.65
N THR A 156 4.30 17.35 13.19
CA THR A 156 4.09 16.34 14.23
C THR A 156 3.95 14.97 13.58
N LEU A 157 5.03 14.20 13.59
CA LEU A 157 5.04 12.81 13.13
C LEU A 157 4.33 11.88 14.13
N PRO A 158 3.58 10.84 13.67
CA PRO A 158 2.99 9.84 14.53
C PRO A 158 4.03 9.16 15.42
N ALA A 159 3.62 8.77 16.63
CA ALA A 159 4.46 7.97 17.50
C ALA A 159 4.75 6.59 16.89
N HIS A 160 5.96 6.07 17.11
CA HIS A 160 6.40 4.79 16.52
C HIS A 160 5.46 3.61 16.84
N TYR A 161 4.89 3.55 18.05
CA TYR A 161 3.99 2.45 18.42
C TYR A 161 2.71 2.44 17.56
N LYS A 162 2.15 3.61 17.22
CA LYS A 162 0.99 3.74 16.31
C LYS A 162 1.32 3.23 14.91
N LEU A 163 2.56 3.47 14.45
CA LEU A 163 3.02 2.92 13.17
C LEU A 163 3.10 1.39 13.21
N MET A 164 3.57 0.82 14.31
CA MET A 164 3.64 -0.64 14.47
C MET A 164 2.26 -1.28 14.60
N GLU A 165 1.32 -0.65 15.30
CA GLU A 165 -0.08 -1.09 15.35
C GLU A 165 -0.68 -1.13 13.93
N LYS A 166 -0.51 -0.06 13.15
CA LYS A 166 -0.97 -0.03 11.76
C LYS A 166 -0.24 -1.04 10.87
N LYS A 167 1.09 -1.20 11.03
CA LYS A 167 1.87 -2.22 10.30
C LYS A 167 1.32 -3.61 10.58
N ASN A 168 1.09 -3.94 11.85
CA ASN A 168 0.56 -5.24 12.25
C ASN A 168 -0.87 -5.46 11.75
N SER A 169 -1.71 -4.41 11.68
CA SER A 169 -3.07 -4.54 11.13
C SER A 169 -3.12 -4.77 9.62
N ILE A 170 -2.04 -4.48 8.89
CA ILE A 170 -1.94 -4.64 7.43
C ILE A 170 -0.96 -5.73 7.00
N THR A 171 -0.47 -6.53 7.95
CA THR A 171 0.42 -7.67 7.70
C THR A 171 -0.32 -8.94 8.10
N PRO A 172 -0.35 -9.99 7.26
CA PRO A 172 -0.96 -11.27 7.65
C PRO A 172 -0.22 -11.88 8.85
N GLU A 173 -0.90 -12.74 9.60
CA GLU A 173 -0.30 -13.42 10.74
C GLU A 173 0.90 -14.28 10.29
N LEU A 174 2.08 -13.97 10.80
CA LEU A 174 3.29 -14.73 10.52
C LEU A 174 3.38 -15.94 11.45
N LYS A 175 3.48 -17.13 10.85
CA LYS A 175 3.62 -18.41 11.56
C LYS A 175 5.01 -18.98 11.35
N PRO A 176 5.61 -19.60 12.37
CA PRO A 176 6.84 -20.33 12.18
C PRO A 176 6.59 -21.51 11.23
N TYR A 177 7.52 -21.72 10.31
CA TYR A 177 7.56 -22.89 9.44
C TYR A 177 8.70 -23.80 9.90
N SER A 178 8.42 -25.09 10.06
CA SER A 178 9.43 -26.08 10.41
C SER A 178 9.03 -27.42 9.80
N ILE A 179 9.82 -27.90 8.84
CA ILE A 179 9.72 -29.25 8.28
C ILE A 179 11.15 -29.78 8.16
N ASP A 180 11.36 -30.98 8.71
CA ASP A 180 12.68 -31.60 8.85
C ASP A 180 13.68 -30.63 9.50
N ASP A 181 14.84 -30.45 8.88
CA ASP A 181 15.87 -29.51 9.32
C ASP A 181 15.65 -28.08 8.80
N ASN A 182 14.63 -27.83 7.98
CA ASN A 182 14.37 -26.53 7.36
C ASN A 182 13.43 -25.68 8.22
N GLU A 183 13.89 -24.48 8.57
CA GLU A 183 13.15 -23.50 9.38
C GLU A 183 12.84 -22.25 8.57
N GLY A 184 11.71 -21.62 8.83
CA GLY A 184 11.32 -20.40 8.16
C GLY A 184 10.14 -19.69 8.79
N ILE A 185 9.57 -18.78 8.02
CA ILE A 185 8.32 -18.10 8.33
C ILE A 185 7.36 -18.25 7.15
N THR A 186 6.09 -18.35 7.46
CA THR A 186 5.00 -18.45 6.48
C THR A 186 3.82 -17.58 6.89
N ALA A 187 3.01 -17.18 5.92
CA ALA A 187 1.72 -16.52 6.12
C ALA A 187 0.66 -17.21 5.24
N SER A 188 -0.60 -17.16 5.66
CA SER A 188 -1.70 -17.65 4.82
C SER A 188 -1.84 -16.80 3.57
N LEU A 189 -1.91 -17.47 2.41
CA LEU A 189 -2.20 -16.82 1.14
C LEU A 189 -3.59 -16.17 1.16
N LYS A 190 -4.60 -16.86 1.73
CA LYS A 190 -5.97 -16.33 1.88
C LYS A 190 -6.01 -15.06 2.71
N GLU A 191 -5.31 -15.03 3.84
CA GLU A 191 -5.26 -13.83 4.70
C GLU A 191 -4.54 -12.68 3.99
N SER A 192 -3.40 -12.97 3.35
CA SER A 192 -2.64 -11.99 2.57
C SER A 192 -3.49 -11.37 1.45
N CYS A 193 -4.20 -12.20 0.68
CA CYS A 193 -5.13 -11.75 -0.36
C CYS A 193 -6.24 -10.88 0.22
N SER A 194 -6.86 -11.31 1.33
CA SER A 194 -7.92 -10.57 2.01
C SER A 194 -7.47 -9.17 2.43
N ILE A 195 -6.28 -9.04 3.00
CA ILE A 195 -5.70 -7.75 3.39
C ILE A 195 -5.45 -6.89 2.15
N HIS A 196 -4.92 -7.49 1.08
CA HIS A 196 -4.61 -6.76 -0.16
C HIS A 196 -5.86 -6.15 -0.79
N VAL A 197 -6.93 -6.93 -0.98
CA VAL A 197 -8.15 -6.40 -1.60
C VAL A 197 -8.91 -5.42 -0.69
N LYS A 198 -8.86 -5.57 0.65
CA LYS A 198 -9.39 -4.55 1.58
C LYS A 198 -8.70 -3.21 1.38
N ARG A 199 -7.36 -3.22 1.34
CA ARG A 199 -6.56 -2.02 1.11
C ARG A 199 -6.79 -1.43 -0.28
N LEU A 200 -7.01 -2.29 -1.27
CA LEU A 200 -7.33 -1.87 -2.62
C LEU A 200 -8.66 -1.10 -2.66
N ILE A 201 -9.72 -1.62 -2.03
CA ILE A 201 -11.01 -0.94 -1.93
C ILE A 201 -10.89 0.39 -1.18
N GLU A 202 -10.15 0.42 -0.07
CA GLU A 202 -9.89 1.65 0.69
C GLU A 202 -9.16 2.72 -0.15
N ALA A 203 -8.21 2.30 -0.99
CA ALA A 203 -7.44 3.19 -1.85
C ALA A 203 -8.17 3.61 -3.13
N HIS A 204 -9.14 2.80 -3.59
CA HIS A 204 -9.86 2.96 -4.84
C HIS A 204 -11.39 2.94 -4.62
N PRO A 205 -11.99 4.05 -4.17
CA PRO A 205 -13.44 4.15 -3.92
C PRO A 205 -14.32 3.90 -5.15
N GLU A 206 -13.76 3.95 -6.36
CA GLU A 206 -14.40 3.57 -7.62
C GLU A 206 -14.72 2.06 -7.70
N ILE A 207 -14.03 1.22 -6.92
CA ILE A 207 -14.34 -0.20 -6.80
C ILE A 207 -15.61 -0.36 -5.98
N GLN A 208 -16.73 -0.51 -6.69
CA GLN A 208 -18.05 -0.68 -6.09
C GLN A 208 -18.26 -2.10 -5.54
N PRO A 209 -19.29 -2.33 -4.70
CA PRO A 209 -19.67 -3.68 -4.29
C PRO A 209 -20.00 -4.57 -5.50
N GLY A 210 -19.68 -5.88 -5.42
CA GLY A 210 -19.92 -6.81 -6.51
C GLY A 210 -19.00 -8.03 -6.52
N GLN A 211 -19.06 -8.77 -7.64
CA GLN A 211 -18.25 -9.95 -7.89
C GLN A 211 -17.06 -9.60 -8.80
N TYR A 212 -15.91 -10.14 -8.43
CA TYR A 212 -14.62 -9.80 -9.02
C TYR A 212 -13.80 -11.05 -9.28
N ARG A 213 -13.11 -11.02 -10.42
CA ARG A 213 -12.02 -11.93 -10.74
C ARG A 213 -10.71 -11.18 -10.59
N VAL A 214 -9.75 -11.79 -9.91
CA VAL A 214 -8.45 -11.21 -9.62
C VAL A 214 -7.38 -12.05 -10.30
N LEU A 215 -6.68 -11.44 -11.25
CA LEU A 215 -5.54 -12.06 -11.89
C LEU A 215 -4.31 -11.81 -11.05
N CYS A 216 -3.57 -12.87 -10.75
CA CYS A 216 -2.32 -12.84 -10.00
C CYS A 216 -1.24 -13.59 -10.77
N LYS A 217 0.00 -13.24 -10.47
CA LYS A 217 1.15 -14.11 -10.74
C LYS A 217 1.89 -14.43 -9.47
N ASP A 218 2.48 -15.60 -9.43
CA ASP A 218 3.16 -16.15 -8.27
C ASP A 218 4.41 -16.91 -8.69
N GLY A 219 5.25 -17.20 -7.70
CA GLY A 219 6.39 -18.08 -7.89
C GLY A 219 7.37 -18.10 -6.73
N LEU A 220 8.47 -18.79 -6.96
CA LEU A 220 9.50 -19.07 -5.99
C LEU A 220 10.87 -18.79 -6.59
N ASP A 221 11.75 -18.26 -5.76
CA ASP A 221 13.15 -18.09 -6.10
C ASP A 221 14.05 -18.53 -4.94
N GLY A 222 15.19 -19.10 -5.30
CA GLY A 222 16.24 -19.52 -4.37
C GLY A 222 17.35 -18.48 -4.33
N SER A 223 17.65 -17.96 -3.14
CA SER A 223 18.79 -17.07 -2.92
C SER A 223 19.88 -17.80 -2.13
N GLY A 224 21.14 -17.59 -2.51
CA GLY A 224 22.29 -18.29 -1.93
C GLY A 224 23.35 -17.34 -1.39
N ARG A 225 24.35 -17.91 -0.71
CA ARG A 225 25.51 -17.19 -0.14
C ARG A 225 25.14 -16.18 0.96
N HIS A 226 24.05 -16.43 1.68
CA HIS A 226 23.70 -15.65 2.86
C HIS A 226 24.65 -15.95 4.01
N SER A 227 25.20 -14.91 4.65
CA SER A 227 26.06 -15.09 5.82
C SER A 227 25.30 -15.68 7.01
N ILE A 228 25.93 -16.63 7.70
CA ILE A 228 25.40 -17.21 8.94
C ILE A 228 25.97 -16.43 10.12
N TYR A 229 25.11 -15.68 10.81
CA TYR A 229 25.50 -14.89 11.99
C TYR A 229 24.95 -15.50 13.26
N HIS A 230 25.83 -16.13 14.06
CA HIS A 230 25.53 -16.68 15.39
C HIS A 230 24.28 -17.59 15.44
N GLN A 231 23.85 -18.17 14.32
CA GLN A 231 22.65 -18.99 14.26
C GLN A 231 22.89 -20.29 15.03
N LYS A 232 21.98 -20.57 15.96
CA LYS A 232 21.85 -21.85 16.64
C LYS A 232 20.57 -22.49 16.11
N GLY A 233 20.67 -23.48 15.24
CA GLY A 233 19.55 -24.17 14.61
C GLY A 233 20.01 -25.33 13.72
N PRO A 234 19.12 -26.25 13.35
CA PRO A 234 19.44 -27.44 12.57
C PRO A 234 19.83 -27.11 11.12
N ALA A 235 19.20 -26.09 10.52
CA ALA A 235 19.49 -25.63 9.16
C ALA A 235 20.89 -24.98 9.06
N GLN A 236 21.94 -25.75 8.73
CA GLN A 236 23.26 -25.22 8.36
C GLN A 236 23.33 -24.93 6.86
N THR A 237 22.51 -24.00 6.38
CA THR A 237 22.47 -23.61 4.97
C THR A 237 22.72 -22.12 4.78
N TYR A 238 23.44 -21.79 3.71
CA TYR A 238 23.66 -20.43 3.22
C TYR A 238 22.61 -20.02 2.18
N SER A 239 21.54 -20.81 2.04
CA SER A 239 20.50 -20.63 1.02
C SER A 239 19.12 -20.47 1.65
N MET A 240 18.27 -19.69 0.98
CA MET A 240 16.89 -19.47 1.36
C MET A 240 16.00 -19.59 0.13
N ILE A 241 14.76 -20.02 0.33
CA ILE A 241 13.71 -20.01 -0.68
C ILE A 241 12.68 -18.97 -0.27
N LEU A 242 12.27 -18.15 -1.23
CA LEU A 242 11.23 -17.15 -1.08
C LEU A 242 10.08 -17.46 -2.03
N TYR A 243 8.87 -17.65 -1.51
CA TYR A 243 7.65 -17.63 -2.30
C TYR A 243 7.01 -16.24 -2.23
N MET A 244 6.57 -15.73 -3.38
CA MET A 244 5.88 -14.45 -3.48
C MET A 244 4.76 -14.47 -4.51
N TRP A 245 3.85 -13.52 -4.40
CA TRP A 245 2.78 -13.29 -5.37
C TRP A 245 2.61 -11.80 -5.65
N ILE A 246 1.96 -11.48 -6.77
CA ILE A 246 1.66 -10.13 -7.26
C ILE A 246 0.23 -10.11 -7.78
N LEU A 247 -0.54 -9.13 -7.33
CA LEU A 247 -1.85 -8.82 -7.89
C LEU A 247 -1.64 -8.08 -9.23
N LEU A 248 -2.18 -8.61 -10.33
CA LEU A 248 -2.03 -8.02 -11.67
C LEU A 248 -3.23 -7.19 -12.08
N GLU A 249 -4.43 -7.75 -12.01
CA GLU A 249 -5.65 -7.10 -12.47
C GLU A 249 -6.84 -7.46 -11.56
N VAL A 250 -7.74 -6.50 -11.38
CA VAL A 250 -9.07 -6.73 -10.78
C VAL A 250 -10.12 -6.44 -11.84
N ILE A 251 -10.92 -7.45 -12.12
CA ILE A 251 -11.91 -7.45 -13.21
C ILE A 251 -13.28 -7.63 -12.57
N LYS A 252 -14.15 -6.63 -12.75
CA LYS A 252 -15.55 -6.72 -12.33
C LYS A 252 -16.29 -7.65 -13.28
N GLU A 253 -16.95 -8.65 -12.74
CA GLU A 253 -17.76 -9.56 -13.53
C GLU A 253 -19.07 -8.89 -13.92
N ALA A 254 -19.48 -9.06 -15.18
CA ALA A 254 -20.80 -8.62 -15.62
C ALA A 254 -21.84 -9.41 -14.84
N GLY A 255 -22.75 -8.72 -14.15
CA GLY A 255 -23.83 -9.35 -13.41
C GLY A 255 -24.63 -10.24 -14.37
N SER A 256 -24.92 -11.46 -13.94
CA SER A 256 -25.85 -12.37 -14.62
C SER A 256 -27.29 -11.81 -14.57
N SER A 257 -27.57 -10.75 -15.31
CA SER A 257 -28.91 -10.50 -15.84
C SER A 257 -29.05 -11.40 -17.06
N GLY A 258 -29.83 -12.48 -16.93
CA GLY A 258 -29.91 -13.55 -17.92
C GLY A 258 -30.28 -13.05 -19.30
N GLU A 259 -29.30 -12.99 -20.19
CA GLU A 259 -29.45 -13.13 -21.64
C GLU A 259 -28.21 -13.87 -22.13
N SER A 260 -28.30 -15.20 -22.11
CA SER A 260 -27.33 -16.09 -22.72
C SER A 260 -27.42 -15.96 -24.24
N SER A 261 -26.61 -15.09 -24.85
CA SER A 261 -26.29 -15.23 -26.26
C SER A 261 -25.21 -16.31 -26.39
N SER A 262 -25.65 -17.51 -26.77
CA SER A 262 -24.79 -18.63 -27.16
C SER A 262 -23.90 -18.23 -28.34
N GLY A 263 -22.59 -18.18 -28.10
CA GLY A 263 -21.56 -18.09 -29.12
C GLY A 263 -20.32 -18.83 -28.62
N GLU A 264 -20.04 -19.98 -29.22
CA GLU A 264 -18.87 -20.82 -28.94
C GLU A 264 -17.58 -20.11 -29.37
N GLY A 265 -16.54 -20.14 -28.53
CA GLY A 265 -15.17 -19.79 -28.93
C GLY A 265 -14.39 -18.96 -27.91
N SER A 266 -13.56 -19.63 -27.11
CA SER A 266 -12.56 -19.10 -26.16
C SER A 266 -13.11 -18.29 -24.96
N SER A 267 -12.86 -18.82 -23.77
CA SER A 267 -13.25 -18.30 -22.46
C SER A 267 -12.52 -17.00 -22.10
N GLN A 268 -12.82 -15.91 -22.80
CA GLN A 268 -12.54 -14.57 -22.31
C GLN A 268 -13.82 -14.05 -21.65
N ALA A 269 -14.00 -14.40 -20.37
CA ALA A 269 -15.14 -13.93 -19.60
C ALA A 269 -15.21 -12.40 -19.68
N SER A 270 -16.28 -11.89 -20.30
CA SER A 270 -16.54 -10.48 -20.52
C SER A 270 -16.67 -9.77 -19.17
N GLY A 271 -15.61 -9.11 -18.74
CA GLY A 271 -15.56 -8.36 -17.49
C GLY A 271 -14.85 -7.02 -17.70
N LEU A 272 -15.19 -6.04 -16.88
CA LEU A 272 -14.59 -4.71 -16.93
C LEU A 272 -13.38 -4.69 -15.99
N THR A 273 -12.16 -4.51 -16.52
CA THR A 273 -10.98 -4.28 -15.69
C THR A 273 -11.13 -2.95 -14.96
N VAL A 274 -11.26 -3.00 -13.63
CA VAL A 274 -11.41 -1.81 -12.77
C VAL A 274 -10.08 -1.37 -12.17
N TRP A 275 -9.09 -2.26 -12.10
CA TRP A 275 -7.76 -1.95 -11.61
C TRP A 275 -6.72 -2.81 -12.31
N LYS A 276 -5.52 -2.25 -12.53
CA LYS A 276 -4.39 -2.94 -13.14
C LYS A 276 -3.06 -2.44 -12.56
N GLU A 277 -2.17 -3.38 -12.23
CA GLU A 277 -0.83 -3.08 -11.77
C GLU A 277 0.01 -2.48 -12.91
N SER A 278 0.56 -1.30 -12.64
CA SER A 278 1.38 -0.55 -13.61
C SER A 278 2.81 -1.07 -13.70
N ALA A 279 3.34 -1.61 -12.60
CA ALA A 279 4.73 -2.02 -12.46
C ALA A 279 4.83 -3.46 -11.92
N ALA A 280 4.21 -4.41 -12.64
CA ALA A 280 4.06 -5.80 -12.21
C ALA A 280 5.39 -6.55 -11.98
N ASN A 281 6.53 -6.01 -12.42
CA ASN A 281 7.86 -6.59 -12.19
C ASN A 281 8.67 -5.81 -11.14
N SER A 282 8.08 -4.82 -10.47
CA SER A 282 8.72 -4.06 -9.41
C SER A 282 8.77 -4.89 -8.11
N PRO A 283 9.86 -4.82 -7.33
CA PRO A 283 9.89 -5.40 -5.99
C PRO A 283 8.85 -4.76 -5.05
N GLU A 284 8.38 -3.55 -5.34
CA GLU A 284 7.33 -2.87 -4.56
C GLU A 284 5.95 -3.54 -4.70
N ALA A 285 5.71 -4.27 -5.80
CA ALA A 285 4.45 -5.00 -6.04
C ALA A 285 4.48 -6.43 -5.47
N ALA A 286 5.67 -6.96 -5.17
CA ALA A 286 5.87 -8.33 -4.70
C ALA A 286 5.45 -8.50 -3.23
N VAL A 287 4.57 -9.47 -2.98
CA VAL A 287 4.09 -9.82 -1.65
C VAL A 287 4.72 -11.14 -1.22
N PRO A 288 5.70 -11.12 -0.28
CA PRO A 288 6.32 -12.34 0.22
C PRO A 288 5.36 -13.11 1.13
N LEU A 289 5.31 -14.44 0.99
CA LEU A 289 4.48 -15.33 1.83
C LEU A 289 5.29 -16.35 2.60
N PHE A 290 6.29 -16.95 1.96
CA PHE A 290 7.15 -17.94 2.60
C PHE A 290 8.60 -17.49 2.49
N LEU A 291 9.33 -17.52 3.60
CA LEU A 291 10.78 -17.38 3.62
C LEU A 291 11.36 -18.51 4.45
N VAL A 292 11.96 -19.48 3.78
CA VAL A 292 12.45 -20.72 4.40
C VAL A 292 13.94 -20.86 4.16
N LYS A 293 14.70 -21.23 5.19
CA LYS A 293 16.10 -21.63 5.04
C LYS A 293 16.13 -22.99 4.36
N GLY A 294 16.86 -23.12 3.27
CA GLY A 294 16.93 -24.37 2.55
C GLY A 294 17.56 -24.19 1.17
N LYS A 295 18.04 -25.30 0.61
CA LYS A 295 18.43 -25.32 -0.80
C LYS A 295 17.19 -25.57 -1.65
N GLU A 296 17.22 -25.06 -2.86
CA GLU A 296 16.24 -25.39 -3.88
C GLU A 296 16.38 -26.86 -4.29
N ASP A 297 15.60 -27.73 -3.63
CA ASP A 297 15.56 -29.16 -3.90
C ASP A 297 14.13 -29.69 -3.91
N ARG A 298 13.95 -30.90 -4.46
CA ARG A 298 12.61 -31.50 -4.63
C ARG A 298 11.93 -31.81 -3.31
N GLU A 299 12.66 -32.18 -2.27
CA GLU A 299 12.07 -32.57 -0.99
C GLU A 299 11.50 -31.36 -0.26
N LEU A 300 12.25 -30.25 -0.24
CA LEU A 300 11.75 -28.99 0.31
C LEU A 300 10.55 -28.47 -0.50
N LEU A 301 10.59 -28.53 -1.84
CA LEU A 301 9.45 -28.09 -2.66
C LEU A 301 8.20 -28.95 -2.46
N LYS A 302 8.33 -30.27 -2.24
CA LYS A 302 7.19 -31.15 -1.87
C LYS A 302 6.52 -30.73 -0.58
N SER A 303 7.23 -30.04 0.33
CA SER A 303 6.66 -29.55 1.58
C SER A 303 6.01 -28.16 1.45
N ILE A 304 6.55 -27.29 0.58
CA ILE A 304 6.09 -25.90 0.41
C ILE A 304 4.91 -25.79 -0.57
N ILE A 305 4.95 -26.50 -1.70
CA ILE A 305 4.00 -26.30 -2.80
C ILE A 305 2.57 -26.79 -2.48
N PRO A 306 2.34 -28.00 -1.93
CA PRO A 306 0.99 -28.50 -1.70
C PRO A 306 0.08 -27.61 -0.84
N PRO A 307 0.52 -27.05 0.32
CA PRO A 307 -0.36 -26.17 1.09
C PRO A 307 -0.71 -24.89 0.32
N ILE A 308 0.20 -24.37 -0.50
CA ILE A 308 -0.04 -23.18 -1.32
C ILE A 308 -1.05 -23.50 -2.42
N GLU A 309 -0.90 -24.61 -3.14
CA GLU A 309 -1.84 -25.03 -4.18
C GLU A 309 -3.24 -25.31 -3.63
N ALA A 310 -3.33 -25.84 -2.41
CA ALA A 310 -4.62 -26.00 -1.71
C ALA A 310 -5.28 -24.64 -1.45
N GLU A 311 -4.53 -23.63 -0.97
CA GLU A 311 -5.06 -22.27 -0.79
C GLU A 311 -5.41 -21.60 -2.13
N LYS A 312 -4.58 -21.75 -3.17
CA LYS A 312 -4.86 -21.24 -4.54
C LYS A 312 -6.16 -21.83 -5.09
N THR A 313 -6.34 -23.14 -4.95
CA THR A 313 -7.56 -23.84 -5.39
C THR A 313 -8.78 -23.33 -4.63
N ALA A 314 -8.69 -23.16 -3.31
CA ALA A 314 -9.78 -22.61 -2.51
C ALA A 314 -10.11 -21.17 -2.91
N LEU A 315 -9.11 -20.32 -3.17
CA LEU A 315 -9.29 -18.93 -3.59
C LEU A 315 -9.85 -18.79 -5.01
N SER A 316 -9.55 -19.72 -5.90
CA SER A 316 -10.12 -19.77 -7.24
C SER A 316 -11.58 -20.25 -7.23
N THR A 317 -11.88 -21.28 -6.44
CA THR A 317 -13.21 -21.92 -6.41
C THR A 317 -14.21 -21.20 -5.51
N THR A 318 -13.82 -20.90 -4.27
CA THR A 318 -14.70 -20.31 -3.25
C THR A 318 -14.54 -18.80 -3.12
N GLY A 319 -13.39 -18.26 -3.51
CA GLY A 319 -13.08 -16.85 -3.38
C GLY A 319 -13.00 -16.35 -1.94
N ILE A 320 -13.02 -15.02 -1.79
CA ILE A 320 -13.04 -14.31 -0.52
C ILE A 320 -14.22 -13.35 -0.53
N GLU A 321 -15.08 -13.44 0.49
CA GLU A 321 -16.11 -12.45 0.75
C GLU A 321 -15.62 -11.46 1.80
N ILE A 322 -15.80 -10.16 1.53
CA ILE A 322 -15.45 -9.07 2.42
C ILE A 322 -16.64 -8.15 2.57
N ASN A 323 -16.98 -7.84 3.82
CA ASN A 323 -18.01 -6.87 4.15
C ASN A 323 -17.35 -5.59 4.69
N ILE A 324 -17.55 -4.47 3.99
CA ILE A 324 -17.07 -3.13 4.39
C ILE A 324 -18.28 -2.22 4.50
N SER A 325 -18.54 -1.69 5.70
CA SER A 325 -19.65 -0.75 5.94
C SER A 325 -21.03 -1.23 5.47
N GLY A 326 -21.28 -2.55 5.56
CA GLY A 326 -22.54 -3.17 5.13
C GLY A 326 -22.63 -3.51 3.64
N ALA A 327 -21.58 -3.24 2.85
CA ALA A 327 -21.49 -3.63 1.46
C ALA A 327 -20.63 -4.89 1.27
N SER A 328 -21.12 -5.84 0.46
CA SER A 328 -20.45 -7.12 0.19
C SER A 328 -19.66 -7.08 -1.11
N TYR A 329 -18.42 -7.57 -1.03
CA TYR A 329 -17.49 -7.73 -2.14
C TYR A 329 -17.06 -9.20 -2.19
N HIS A 330 -17.05 -9.79 -3.37
CA HIS A 330 -16.64 -11.17 -3.56
C HIS A 330 -15.52 -11.26 -4.60
N PHE A 331 -14.39 -11.85 -4.24
CA PHE A 331 -13.19 -11.94 -5.08
C PHE A 331 -12.78 -13.40 -5.31
N ARG A 332 -12.71 -13.85 -6.56
CA ARG A 332 -12.08 -15.12 -6.95
C ARG A 332 -10.70 -14.85 -7.54
N PHE A 333 -9.69 -15.60 -7.10
CA PHE A 333 -8.30 -15.36 -7.50
C PHE A 333 -7.80 -16.43 -8.46
N GLU A 334 -7.10 -16.00 -9.50
CA GLU A 334 -6.47 -16.86 -10.49
C GLU A 334 -4.96 -16.59 -10.48
N PHE A 335 -4.20 -17.58 -10.04
CA PHE A 335 -2.76 -17.49 -9.86
C PHE A 335 -2.03 -18.18 -11.00
N ASN A 336 -1.20 -17.43 -11.71
CA ASN A 336 -0.36 -17.94 -12.79
C ASN A 336 1.09 -18.04 -12.36
N LEU A 337 1.58 -19.28 -12.23
CA LEU A 337 2.95 -19.59 -11.80
C LEU A 337 3.95 -19.19 -12.90
N THR A 338 4.33 -17.91 -12.90
CA THR A 338 5.16 -17.28 -13.94
C THR A 338 6.40 -16.61 -13.36
N MET A 339 6.50 -16.49 -12.04
CA MET A 339 7.67 -15.94 -11.34
C MET A 339 8.61 -17.07 -10.90
N VAL A 340 8.92 -17.97 -11.83
CA VAL A 340 9.82 -19.12 -11.63
C VAL A 340 10.85 -19.15 -12.74
N ASP A 341 12.12 -19.39 -12.39
CA ASP A 341 13.18 -19.51 -13.38
C ASP A 341 13.20 -20.93 -14.01
N GLY A 342 14.02 -21.12 -15.04
CA GLY A 342 14.10 -22.41 -15.73
C GLY A 342 14.59 -23.56 -14.84
N LYS A 343 15.35 -23.27 -13.78
CA LYS A 343 15.83 -24.26 -12.83
C LYS A 343 14.69 -24.74 -11.93
N MET A 344 13.91 -23.81 -11.39
CA MET A 344 12.73 -24.07 -10.58
C MET A 344 11.66 -24.83 -11.38
N VAL A 345 11.41 -24.42 -12.63
CA VAL A 345 10.49 -25.15 -13.53
C VAL A 345 10.91 -26.60 -13.70
N LYS A 346 12.21 -26.88 -13.91
CA LYS A 346 12.72 -28.26 -14.03
C LYS A 346 12.54 -29.06 -12.73
N LEU A 347 12.72 -28.43 -11.57
CA LEU A 347 12.52 -29.09 -10.28
C LEU A 347 11.04 -29.41 -10.02
N LEU A 348 10.15 -28.47 -10.32
CA LEU A 348 8.70 -28.60 -10.14
C LEU A 348 8.05 -29.60 -11.11
N THR A 349 8.48 -29.60 -12.37
CA THR A 349 7.93 -30.47 -13.43
C THR A 349 8.62 -31.82 -13.53
N GLY A 350 9.82 -31.97 -12.96
CA GLY A 350 10.61 -33.19 -13.08
C GLY A 350 11.38 -33.35 -14.40
N ARG A 351 11.20 -32.44 -15.38
CA ARG A 351 11.67 -32.57 -16.77
C ARG A 351 13.11 -32.09 -17.02
N GLY A 352 13.95 -32.08 -15.99
CA GLY A 352 15.35 -31.65 -16.10
C GLY A 352 16.13 -32.45 -17.15
N GLY A 353 16.48 -31.80 -18.26
CA GLY A 353 17.50 -32.24 -19.24
C GLY A 353 17.09 -33.26 -20.29
N ALA A 354 15.97 -33.97 -20.10
CA ALA A 354 15.45 -34.94 -21.07
C ALA A 354 14.38 -34.37 -22.03
N TYR A 355 13.69 -33.29 -21.64
CA TYR A 355 12.60 -32.71 -22.42
C TYR A 355 12.58 -31.17 -22.37
N CYS A 356 11.99 -30.54 -23.40
CA CYS A 356 11.76 -29.10 -23.47
C CYS A 356 10.76 -28.66 -22.39
N ILE A 357 10.97 -27.52 -21.72
CA ILE A 357 10.05 -27.02 -20.67
C ILE A 357 8.77 -26.36 -21.22
N LEU A 358 8.72 -26.06 -22.53
CA LEU A 358 7.59 -25.34 -23.18
C LEU A 358 6.73 -26.22 -24.10
N CYS A 359 7.21 -27.42 -24.45
CA CYS A 359 6.53 -28.35 -25.36
C CYS A 359 6.83 -29.81 -24.95
N PRO A 360 6.13 -30.81 -25.48
CA PRO A 360 6.33 -32.20 -25.10
C PRO A 360 7.62 -32.83 -25.68
N ALA A 361 8.33 -32.13 -26.57
CA ALA A 361 9.50 -32.68 -27.27
C ALA A 361 10.63 -33.08 -26.32
N SER A 362 11.17 -34.26 -26.56
CA SER A 362 12.40 -34.77 -25.95
C SER A 362 13.63 -34.06 -26.51
N ARG A 363 14.75 -34.17 -25.80
CA ARG A 363 16.04 -33.64 -26.26
C ARG A 363 16.46 -34.22 -27.62
N ASP A 364 16.21 -35.50 -27.85
CA ASP A 364 16.54 -36.18 -29.11
C ASP A 364 15.70 -35.62 -30.27
N GLU A 365 14.40 -35.38 -30.05
CA GLU A 365 13.51 -34.74 -31.03
C GLU A 365 13.90 -33.29 -31.32
N CYS A 366 14.37 -32.56 -30.30
CA CYS A 366 14.88 -31.19 -30.46
C CYS A 366 16.15 -31.11 -31.32
N HIS A 367 16.83 -32.23 -31.58
CA HIS A 367 18.00 -32.30 -32.45
C HIS A 367 17.71 -32.96 -33.81
N ASN A 368 16.48 -33.40 -34.06
CA ASN A 368 16.06 -33.99 -35.32
C ASN A 368 15.71 -32.87 -36.33
N LEU A 369 16.40 -32.84 -37.47
CA LEU A 369 16.23 -31.79 -38.50
C LEU A 369 14.82 -31.78 -39.09
N ASP A 370 14.23 -32.94 -39.38
CA ASP A 370 12.87 -33.04 -39.91
C ASP A 370 11.86 -32.49 -38.90
N ARG A 371 12.08 -32.77 -37.61
CA ARG A 371 11.20 -32.27 -36.55
C ARG A 371 11.35 -30.76 -36.30
N ILE A 372 12.57 -30.23 -36.48
CA ILE A 372 12.81 -28.79 -36.43
C ILE A 372 12.07 -28.09 -37.57
N ASP A 373 12.08 -28.66 -38.77
CA ASP A 373 11.37 -28.13 -39.94
C ASP A 373 9.84 -28.18 -39.77
N GLU A 374 9.30 -29.22 -39.11
CA GLU A 374 7.89 -29.31 -38.72
C GLU A 374 7.50 -28.29 -37.63
N GLY A 375 8.48 -27.86 -36.82
CA GLY A 375 8.29 -26.95 -35.71
C GLY A 375 7.79 -27.63 -34.42
N PHE A 376 7.83 -26.87 -33.33
CA PHE A 376 7.38 -27.32 -32.01
C PHE A 376 6.19 -26.49 -31.55
N PRO A 377 5.03 -27.09 -31.27
CA PRO A 377 3.89 -26.35 -30.72
C PRO A 377 4.25 -25.85 -29.32
N ILE A 378 4.18 -24.52 -29.13
CA ILE A 378 4.37 -23.87 -27.83
C ILE A 378 2.98 -23.51 -27.28
N GLY A 379 2.72 -23.88 -26.03
CA GLY A 379 1.51 -23.43 -25.32
C GLY A 379 0.27 -24.32 -25.45
N GLU A 380 0.35 -25.46 -26.14
CA GLU A 380 -0.72 -26.47 -26.12
C GLU A 380 -0.73 -27.34 -24.86
N VAL A 381 0.28 -27.19 -23.99
CA VAL A 381 0.48 -28.07 -22.84
C VAL A 381 0.69 -27.20 -21.60
N SER A 382 -0.27 -27.22 -20.67
CA SER A 382 -0.17 -26.47 -19.41
C SER A 382 0.90 -27.08 -18.49
N ASN A 383 1.38 -26.34 -17.48
CA ASN A 383 2.28 -26.90 -16.47
C ASN A 383 1.68 -28.15 -15.77
N GLU A 384 0.35 -28.24 -15.69
CA GLU A 384 -0.37 -29.39 -15.13
C GLU A 384 -0.35 -30.59 -16.09
N ASP A 385 -0.61 -30.37 -17.38
CA ASP A 385 -0.50 -31.40 -18.41
C ASP A 385 0.93 -31.95 -18.50
N LEU A 386 1.92 -31.06 -18.32
CA LEU A 386 3.34 -31.42 -18.26
C LEU A 386 3.71 -32.22 -17.01
N ARG A 387 3.11 -31.90 -15.86
CA ARG A 387 3.26 -32.65 -14.61
C ARG A 387 2.65 -34.04 -14.73
N LYS A 388 1.48 -34.14 -15.37
CA LYS A 388 0.79 -35.41 -15.65
C LYS A 388 1.61 -36.30 -16.58
N LEU A 389 2.14 -35.75 -17.67
CA LEU A 389 3.07 -36.47 -18.56
C LEU A 389 4.27 -37.05 -17.78
N TYR A 390 4.84 -36.28 -16.85
CA TYR A 390 5.92 -36.78 -16.00
C TYR A 390 5.49 -37.92 -15.07
N GLN A 391 4.30 -37.84 -14.47
CA GLN A 391 3.75 -38.91 -13.62
C GLN A 391 3.50 -40.18 -14.43
N ASP A 392 2.88 -40.06 -15.60
CA ASP A 392 2.63 -41.18 -16.51
C ASP A 392 3.96 -41.87 -16.90
N LEU A 393 5.01 -41.09 -17.18
CA LEU A 393 6.35 -41.62 -17.48
C LEU A 393 7.06 -42.24 -16.27
N GLN A 394 6.71 -41.89 -15.02
CA GLN A 394 7.23 -42.56 -13.83
C GLN A 394 6.59 -43.95 -13.64
N ASP A 395 5.30 -44.07 -13.96
CA ASP A 395 4.53 -45.31 -13.82
C ASP A 395 4.93 -46.37 -14.88
N GLU A 396 5.48 -45.95 -16.02
CA GLU A 396 6.02 -46.84 -17.07
C GLU A 396 7.40 -47.48 -16.72
N GLY A 397 7.96 -47.16 -15.55
CA GLY A 397 9.23 -47.68 -15.04
C GLY A 397 10.37 -46.65 -15.06
N GLU A 398 11.48 -46.96 -14.38
CA GLU A 398 12.63 -46.04 -14.26
C GLU A 398 13.10 -45.56 -15.65
N ILE A 399 12.87 -44.28 -15.94
CA ILE A 399 13.54 -43.58 -17.05
C ILE A 399 15.04 -43.63 -16.75
N LYS A 400 15.76 -44.54 -17.41
CA LYS A 400 17.20 -44.66 -17.26
C LYS A 400 17.86 -43.39 -17.80
N PRO A 401 18.52 -42.60 -16.95
CA PRO A 401 19.17 -41.38 -17.42
C PRO A 401 20.28 -41.74 -18.41
N LYS A 402 20.27 -41.08 -19.56
CA LYS A 402 21.31 -41.21 -20.58
C LYS A 402 22.48 -40.28 -20.21
N PRO A 403 23.72 -40.60 -20.66
CA PRO A 403 24.83 -39.67 -20.54
C PRO A 403 24.50 -38.30 -21.14
N GLY A 404 24.50 -37.26 -20.30
CA GLY A 404 24.19 -35.89 -20.69
C GLY A 404 22.86 -35.33 -20.18
N ASP A 405 21.94 -36.16 -19.66
CA ASP A 405 20.63 -35.71 -19.14
C ASP A 405 20.75 -34.80 -17.91
N TYR A 406 21.85 -34.90 -17.15
CA TYR A 406 22.13 -34.08 -15.97
C TYR A 406 23.48 -33.36 -16.03
N ALA A 407 24.07 -33.21 -17.22
CA ALA A 407 25.28 -32.39 -17.34
C ALA A 407 24.90 -30.92 -17.08
N GLU A 408 25.34 -30.39 -15.93
CA GLU A 408 25.25 -28.96 -15.57
C GLU A 408 25.94 -28.05 -16.58
#